data_AF-A0AA94YCE1-F1
#
_entry.id   AF-A0AA94YCE1-F1
#
_cell.length_a   1.000
_cell.length_b   1.000
_cell.length_c   1.000
_cell.angle_alpha   90.00
_cell.angle_beta   90.00
_cell.angle_gamma   90.00
#
_symmetry.space_group_name_H-M   'P 1'
#
loop_
_entity.id
_entity.type
_entity.pdbx_description
1 polymer ?
#
loop_
_entity_poly.entity_id
_entity_poly.type
_entity_poly.pdbx_seq_one_letter_code
_entity_poly.pdbx_strand_id
1 'polypeptide(L)'
;MRQIGYLSFVVVLLYGLTLFAVSCDNDEDPPLPPAVEKVVLAFGVDQGEGQLSAKPELENTAAEKIGELISPAEIAKGTTVHFRATHSKSWTIMYWKVNGVIIRSVEPEQTFVIDEHKEVRVAFKPYKSPEPEGL
;
A
#
# COMPACT_ATOMS: atom_id res chain seq x y z
N MET A 1 -36.42 -13.79 58.79
CA MET A 1 -35.73 -12.57 58.33
C MET A 1 -34.63 -12.24 59.33
N ARG A 2 -33.44 -11.88 58.82
CA ARG A 2 -32.14 -11.95 59.49
C ARG A 2 -31.97 -10.95 60.65
N GLN A 3 -31.26 -11.43 61.66
CA GLN A 3 -31.00 -10.82 62.95
C GLN A 3 -29.81 -9.85 62.92
N ILE A 4 -29.92 -8.89 63.84
CA ILE A 4 -29.09 -7.75 64.24
C ILE A 4 -27.62 -8.07 64.57
N GLY A 5 -26.72 -7.20 64.11
CA GLY A 5 -25.89 -6.38 65.01
C GLY A 5 -24.43 -6.76 65.26
N TYR A 6 -23.65 -5.68 65.51
CA TYR A 6 -22.36 -5.63 66.21
C TYR A 6 -21.14 -6.22 65.45
N LEU A 7 -20.19 -5.37 65.06
CA LEU A 7 -19.08 -4.95 65.93
C LEU A 7 -18.14 -6.12 66.21
N SER A 8 -16.95 -6.09 65.61
CA SER A 8 -15.66 -6.35 66.27
C SER A 8 -14.61 -6.47 65.16
N PHE A 9 -13.67 -5.53 65.00
CA PHE A 9 -12.49 -5.46 65.87
C PHE A 9 -12.06 -6.85 66.31
N VAL A 10 -11.06 -7.43 65.66
CA VAL A 10 -10.10 -8.38 66.25
C VAL A 10 -9.07 -8.73 65.17
N VAL A 11 -7.85 -8.18 65.30
CA VAL A 11 -6.63 -8.97 65.58
C VAL A 11 -6.01 -9.47 64.27
N VAL A 12 -5.00 -8.77 63.72
CA VAL A 12 -3.58 -8.96 64.06
C VAL A 12 -3.24 -10.45 64.13
N LEU A 13 -2.54 -11.01 63.15
CA LEU A 13 -1.60 -12.14 63.29
C LEU A 13 -1.23 -12.55 61.85
N LEU A 14 -0.09 -12.07 61.35
CA LEU A 14 1.22 -12.75 61.42
C LEU A 14 1.30 -13.96 60.48
N TYR A 15 2.53 -14.24 60.03
CA TYR A 15 2.96 -15.15 58.94
C TYR A 15 2.88 -14.47 57.57
N GLY A 16 3.96 -14.03 56.93
CA GLY A 16 5.33 -14.53 56.95
C GLY A 16 5.56 -15.32 55.66
N LEU A 17 6.22 -14.72 54.67
CA LEU A 17 7.09 -15.47 53.77
C LEU A 17 8.15 -14.56 53.17
N THR A 18 9.38 -14.87 53.51
CA THR A 18 10.61 -14.44 52.87
C THR A 18 10.69 -14.95 51.43
N LEU A 19 11.22 -14.09 50.56
CA LEU A 19 12.09 -14.39 49.42
C LEU A 19 11.57 -15.38 48.36
N PHE A 20 11.08 -14.83 47.26
CA PHE A 20 11.55 -15.28 45.95
C PHE A 20 11.99 -14.06 45.15
N ALA A 21 13.31 -13.89 45.04
CA ALA A 21 13.91 -13.18 43.94
C ALA A 21 13.52 -13.94 42.67
N VAL A 22 12.47 -13.49 41.98
CA VAL A 22 12.27 -13.83 40.57
C VAL A 22 13.13 -12.83 39.82
N SER A 23 14.28 -13.36 39.40
CA SER A 23 15.03 -12.98 38.21
C SER A 23 14.21 -12.04 37.32
N CYS A 24 14.62 -10.78 37.21
CA CYS A 24 14.38 -10.05 35.97
C CYS A 24 15.21 -10.79 34.92
N ASP A 25 14.67 -11.89 34.39
CA ASP A 25 15.11 -12.40 33.10
C ASP A 25 14.96 -11.21 32.15
N ASN A 26 16.04 -10.93 31.42
CA ASN A 26 16.08 -9.83 30.48
C ASN A 26 15.06 -10.13 29.36
N ASP A 27 13.81 -9.74 29.56
CA ASP A 27 12.83 -9.52 28.50
C ASP A 27 13.24 -8.24 27.76
N GLU A 28 14.44 -8.22 27.17
CA GLU A 28 14.68 -7.37 26.03
C GLU A 28 13.84 -7.96 24.91
N ASP A 29 12.64 -7.38 24.70
CA ASP A 29 11.82 -7.63 23.52
C ASP A 29 12.77 -7.64 22.31
N PRO A 30 12.81 -8.73 21.52
CA PRO A 30 13.68 -8.77 20.35
C PRO A 30 13.37 -7.55 19.48
N PRO A 31 14.38 -6.83 18.95
CA PRO A 31 14.13 -5.63 18.17
C PRO A 31 13.17 -5.97 17.04
N LEU A 32 11.99 -5.33 17.04
CA LEU A 32 11.02 -5.47 15.96
C LEU A 32 11.76 -5.23 14.64
N PRO A 33 11.61 -6.12 13.64
CA PRO A 33 12.23 -5.89 12.34
C PRO A 33 11.81 -4.50 11.84
N PRO A 34 12.68 -3.78 11.11
CA PRO A 34 12.34 -2.46 10.61
C PRO A 34 11.02 -2.55 9.84
N ALA A 35 9.99 -1.86 10.33
CA ALA A 35 8.70 -1.86 9.68
C ALA A 35 8.87 -1.21 8.29
N VAL A 36 8.65 -1.98 7.23
CA VAL A 36 8.67 -1.46 5.87
C VAL A 36 7.51 -0.48 5.73
N GLU A 37 7.82 0.80 5.57
CA GLU A 37 6.83 1.85 5.36
C GLU A 37 6.05 1.55 4.06
N LYS A 38 4.71 1.54 4.14
CA LYS A 38 3.83 1.28 3.00
C LYS A 38 3.08 2.54 2.62
N VAL A 39 2.84 2.69 1.31
CA VAL A 39 2.10 3.80 0.72
C VAL A 39 1.03 3.28 -0.22
N VAL A 40 -0.03 4.06 -0.42
CA VAL A 40 -1.17 3.67 -1.26
C VAL A 40 -0.94 4.13 -2.70
N LEU A 41 -1.00 3.19 -3.64
CA LEU A 41 -1.03 3.44 -5.06
C LEU A 41 -2.44 3.17 -5.61
N ALA A 42 -3.06 4.20 -6.17
CA ALA A 42 -4.27 4.08 -6.98
C ALA A 42 -3.93 4.23 -8.45
N PHE A 43 -4.56 3.43 -9.31
CA PHE A 43 -4.45 3.60 -10.75
C PHE A 43 -5.71 3.17 -11.50
N GLY A 44 -5.87 3.66 -12.72
CA GLY A 44 -6.95 3.24 -13.60
C GLY A 44 -7.08 4.08 -14.86
N VAL A 45 -8.21 3.95 -15.53
CA VAL A 45 -8.54 4.77 -16.70
C VAL A 45 -9.26 6.04 -16.25
N ASP A 46 -8.86 7.18 -16.82
CA ASP A 46 -9.50 8.48 -16.60
C ASP A 46 -10.70 8.66 -17.54
N GLN A 47 -10.52 8.31 -18.83
CA GLN A 47 -11.53 8.39 -19.88
C GLN A 47 -11.17 7.52 -21.08
N GLY A 48 -12.18 7.22 -21.91
CA GLY A 48 -12.04 6.42 -23.13
C GLY A 48 -11.95 4.93 -22.88
N GLU A 49 -11.84 4.15 -23.96
CA GLU A 49 -11.76 2.69 -23.87
C GLU A 49 -10.30 2.22 -23.92
N GLY A 50 -9.90 1.56 -22.84
CA GLY A 50 -8.60 0.93 -22.70
C GLY A 50 -8.47 0.33 -21.30
N GLN A 51 -7.28 -0.18 -21.00
CA GLN A 51 -6.94 -0.75 -19.71
C GLN A 51 -5.58 -0.23 -19.27
N LEU A 52 -5.40 -0.12 -17.95
CA LEU A 52 -4.14 0.23 -17.33
C LEU A 52 -3.75 -0.89 -16.38
N SER A 53 -2.62 -1.55 -16.65
CA SER A 53 -2.02 -2.50 -15.72
C SER A 53 -0.77 -1.92 -15.06
N ALA A 54 -0.44 -2.44 -13.89
CA ALA A 54 0.71 -2.00 -13.09
C ALA A 54 1.48 -3.21 -12.57
N LYS A 55 2.81 -3.16 -12.64
CA LYS A 55 3.72 -4.22 -12.18
C LYS A 55 4.87 -3.61 -11.39
N PRO A 56 5.14 -4.06 -10.16
CA PRO A 56 6.30 -3.59 -9.40
C PRO A 56 7.58 -4.18 -9.99
N GLU A 57 8.62 -3.36 -10.07
CA GLU A 57 9.99 -3.79 -10.32
C GLU A 57 10.59 -4.24 -8.99
N LEU A 58 11.05 -5.49 -8.91
CA LEU A 58 11.62 -6.05 -7.69
C LEU A 58 13.14 -5.97 -7.74
N GLU A 59 13.73 -5.16 -6.87
CA GLU A 59 15.13 -5.30 -6.50
C GLU A 59 15.28 -6.40 -5.43
N ASN A 60 15.56 -7.62 -5.89
CA ASN A 60 16.24 -8.71 -5.17
C ASN A 60 15.45 -9.68 -4.25
N THR A 61 15.65 -10.97 -4.56
CA THR A 61 15.69 -12.15 -3.66
C THR A 61 14.38 -12.72 -3.08
N ALA A 62 13.45 -13.04 -3.96
CA ALA A 62 12.81 -14.35 -4.09
C ALA A 62 11.79 -14.16 -5.20
N ALA A 63 11.81 -15.02 -6.21
CA ALA A 63 10.87 -14.97 -7.32
C ALA A 63 9.45 -15.35 -6.87
N GLU A 64 8.86 -14.62 -5.93
CA GLU A 64 7.42 -14.45 -5.94
C GLU A 64 7.13 -13.58 -7.16
N LYS A 65 6.68 -14.26 -8.21
CA LYS A 65 6.14 -13.66 -9.41
C LYS A 65 4.89 -12.89 -9.00
N ILE A 66 5.06 -11.69 -8.45
CA ILE A 66 3.94 -10.85 -8.07
C ILE A 66 3.20 -10.57 -9.37
N GLY A 67 1.93 -10.96 -9.41
CA GLY A 67 1.05 -10.68 -10.53
C GLY A 67 0.88 -9.18 -10.73
N GLU A 68 0.10 -8.81 -11.73
CA GLU A 68 -0.32 -7.41 -11.88
C GLU A 68 -0.95 -6.91 -10.58
N LEU A 69 -0.60 -5.68 -10.18
CA LEU A 69 -1.21 -5.04 -9.02
C LEU A 69 -2.70 -4.87 -9.29
N ILE A 70 -3.50 -4.85 -8.22
CA ILE A 70 -4.92 -4.53 -8.26
C ILE A 70 -5.09 -3.18 -7.56
N SER A 71 -5.76 -2.24 -8.23
CA SER A 71 -5.98 -0.90 -7.72
C SER A 71 -7.22 -0.81 -6.82
N PRO A 72 -7.17 -0.08 -5.69
CA PRO A 72 -5.97 0.49 -5.07
C PRO A 72 -5.12 -0.59 -4.38
N ALA A 73 -3.80 -0.36 -4.31
CA ALA A 73 -2.82 -1.27 -3.69
C ALA A 73 -1.99 -0.56 -2.61
N GLU A 74 -1.69 -1.25 -1.52
CA GLU A 74 -0.62 -0.86 -0.58
C GLU A 74 0.70 -1.51 -1.01
N ILE A 75 1.73 -0.69 -1.24
CA ILE A 75 3.05 -1.15 -1.66
C ILE A 75 4.14 -0.51 -0.82
N ALA A 76 5.32 -1.14 -0.76
CA ALA A 76 6.45 -0.59 -0.02
C ALA A 76 6.87 0.76 -0.62
N LYS A 77 7.17 1.72 0.24
CA LYS A 77 7.71 3.02 -0.15
C LYS A 77 9.01 2.84 -0.92
N GLY A 78 9.19 3.62 -2.00
CA GLY A 78 10.34 3.51 -2.89
C GLY A 78 10.23 2.40 -3.93
N THR A 79 9.13 1.65 -3.96
CA THR A 79 8.91 0.65 -5.02
C THR A 79 8.78 1.35 -6.37
N THR A 80 9.60 0.94 -7.34
CA THR A 80 9.42 1.32 -8.75
C THR A 80 8.30 0.50 -9.36
N VAL A 81 7.33 1.15 -10.00
CA VAL A 81 6.18 0.47 -10.64
C VAL A 81 6.12 0.84 -12.12
N HIS A 82 6.09 -0.19 -12.97
CA HIS A 82 5.86 -0.07 -14.40
C HIS A 82 4.37 -0.13 -14.70
N PHE A 83 3.88 0.87 -15.42
CA PHE A 83 2.51 0.99 -15.88
C PHE A 83 2.45 0.74 -17.37
N ARG A 84 1.42 0.01 -17.80
CA ARG A 84 1.18 -0.29 -19.22
C ARG A 84 -0.27 -0.03 -19.59
N ALA A 85 -0.45 0.92 -20.49
CA ALA A 85 -1.72 1.23 -21.12
C ALA A 85 -1.93 0.31 -22.34
N THR A 86 -3.08 -0.35 -22.40
CA THR A 86 -3.47 -1.18 -23.55
C THR A 86 -4.82 -0.72 -24.08
N HIS A 87 -4.97 -0.71 -25.40
CA HIS A 87 -6.18 -0.25 -26.07
C HIS A 87 -6.35 -0.96 -27.42
N SER A 88 -7.56 -0.90 -27.98
CA SER A 88 -7.82 -1.40 -29.34
C SER A 88 -7.34 -0.40 -30.40
N LYS A 89 -7.29 -0.82 -31.68
CA LYS A 89 -6.83 0.03 -32.79
C LYS A 89 -7.69 1.27 -33.04
N SER A 90 -8.94 1.27 -32.56
CA SER A 90 -9.86 2.41 -32.68
C SER A 90 -9.59 3.52 -31.66
N TRP A 91 -8.58 3.35 -30.79
CA TRP A 91 -8.22 4.28 -29.73
C TRP A 91 -6.73 4.57 -29.74
N THR A 92 -6.34 5.69 -29.14
CA THR A 92 -4.95 6.06 -28.88
C THR A 92 -4.88 6.80 -27.55
N ILE A 93 -3.70 6.82 -26.94
CA ILE A 93 -3.47 7.54 -25.68
C ILE A 93 -3.58 9.04 -25.94
N MET A 94 -4.36 9.71 -25.09
CA MET A 94 -4.52 11.16 -25.12
C MET A 94 -3.57 11.85 -24.16
N TYR A 95 -3.54 11.38 -22.90
CA TYR A 95 -2.62 11.85 -21.88
C TYR A 95 -2.52 10.84 -20.74
N TRP A 96 -1.53 11.07 -19.88
CA TRP A 96 -1.47 10.51 -18.54
C TRP A 96 -1.77 11.59 -17.51
N LYS A 97 -2.26 11.20 -16.34
CA LYS A 97 -2.55 12.09 -15.22
C LYS A 97 -1.98 11.48 -13.94
N VAL A 98 -1.14 12.23 -13.24
CA VAL A 98 -0.50 11.79 -11.99
C VAL A 98 -0.91 12.77 -10.90
N ASN A 99 -1.51 12.26 -9.82
CA ASN A 99 -2.02 13.06 -8.69
C ASN A 99 -2.89 14.26 -9.14
N GLY A 100 -3.78 14.02 -10.11
CA GLY A 100 -4.65 15.05 -10.68
C GLY A 100 -4.01 15.93 -11.76
N VAL A 101 -2.67 15.91 -11.92
CA VAL A 101 -1.94 16.75 -12.88
C VAL A 101 -1.73 16.01 -14.19
N ILE A 102 -2.11 16.63 -15.31
CA ILE A 102 -1.94 16.05 -16.65
C ILE A 102 -0.47 16.14 -17.07
N ILE A 103 0.12 14.98 -17.38
CA ILE A 103 1.38 14.87 -18.11
C ILE A 103 1.03 14.46 -19.54
N ARG A 104 1.31 15.34 -20.52
CA ARG A 104 0.90 15.19 -21.93
C ARG A 104 1.74 14.14 -22.70
N SER A 105 2.07 13.04 -22.04
CA SER A 105 2.68 11.88 -22.68
C SER A 105 1.64 11.06 -23.43
N VAL A 106 2.04 10.46 -24.55
CA VAL A 106 1.25 9.51 -25.34
C VAL A 106 1.91 8.13 -25.40
N GLU A 107 2.99 7.93 -24.64
CA GLU A 107 3.68 6.65 -24.59
C GLU A 107 2.81 5.61 -23.86
N PRO A 108 2.78 4.35 -24.35
CA PRO A 108 1.98 3.29 -23.74
C PRO A 108 2.51 2.78 -22.41
N GLU A 109 3.76 3.10 -22.08
CA GLU A 109 4.42 2.63 -20.87
C GLU A 109 4.95 3.83 -20.08
N GLN A 110 4.84 3.76 -18.76
CA GLN A 110 5.35 4.77 -17.83
C GLN A 110 5.93 4.06 -16.61
N THR A 111 6.94 4.64 -15.98
CA THR A 111 7.54 4.08 -14.77
C THR A 111 7.59 5.16 -13.70
N PHE A 112 7.14 4.84 -12.49
CA PHE A 112 7.14 5.77 -11.37
C PHE A 112 7.67 5.09 -10.10
N VAL A 113 8.49 5.82 -9.35
CA VAL A 113 8.82 5.46 -7.97
C VAL A 113 7.68 5.90 -7.06
N ILE A 114 7.24 5.02 -6.17
CA ILE A 114 6.11 5.27 -5.27
C ILE A 114 6.64 5.54 -3.86
N ASP A 115 7.04 6.79 -3.62
CA ASP A 115 7.56 7.26 -2.33
C ASP A 115 6.47 7.80 -1.38
N GLU A 116 5.30 8.07 -1.93
CA GLU A 116 4.14 8.63 -1.23
C GLU A 116 2.86 8.15 -1.91
N HIS A 117 1.70 8.55 -1.37
CA HIS A 117 0.42 8.28 -2.02
C HIS A 117 0.44 8.80 -3.45
N LYS A 118 0.15 7.91 -4.40
CA LYS A 118 0.15 8.25 -5.82
C LYS A 118 -1.10 7.74 -6.50
N GLU A 119 -1.68 8.57 -7.36
CA GLU A 119 -2.76 8.23 -8.26
C GLU A 119 -2.28 8.37 -9.71
N VAL A 120 -2.33 7.27 -10.48
CA VAL A 120 -1.91 7.25 -11.90
C VAL A 120 -3.11 6.91 -12.78
N ARG A 121 -3.49 7.82 -13.67
CA ARG A 121 -4.58 7.61 -14.62
C ARG A 121 -4.10 7.76 -16.05
N VAL A 122 -4.69 7.01 -16.97
CA VAL A 122 -4.49 7.16 -18.42
C VAL A 122 -5.80 7.51 -19.10
N ALA A 123 -5.75 8.43 -20.06
CA ALA A 123 -6.88 8.82 -20.88
C ALA A 123 -6.67 8.35 -22.32
N PHE A 124 -7.73 7.82 -22.93
CA PHE A 124 -7.75 7.45 -24.34
C PHE A 124 -8.71 8.35 -25.11
N LYS A 125 -8.42 8.54 -26.40
CA LYS A 125 -9.31 9.17 -27.38
C LYS A 125 -9.45 8.28 -28.61
N PRO A 126 -10.55 8.39 -29.37
CA PRO A 126 -10.68 7.68 -30.63
C PRO A 126 -9.50 7.99 -31.56
N TYR A 127 -8.94 6.95 -32.17
CA TYR A 127 -7.91 7.11 -33.19
C TYR A 127 -8.54 7.68 -34.46
N LYS A 128 -7.92 8.72 -35.00
CA LYS A 128 -8.21 9.22 -36.33
C LYS A 128 -6.97 8.95 -37.17
N SER A 129 -7.14 8.24 -38.29
CA SER A 129 -6.05 8.05 -39.24
C SER A 129 -5.52 9.42 -39.63
N PRO A 130 -4.19 9.63 -39.66
CA PRO A 130 -3.66 10.81 -40.31
C PRO A 130 -4.17 10.83 -41.75
N GLU A 131 -4.61 12.01 -42.19
CA GLU A 131 -4.99 12.22 -43.59
C GLU A 131 -3.72 12.04 -44.44
N PRO A 132 -3.76 11.32 -45.57
CA PRO A 132 -2.58 11.17 -46.41
C PRO A 132 -2.11 12.57 -46.81
N GLU A 133 -0.86 12.89 -46.48
CA GLU A 133 -0.21 14.10 -46.99
C GLU A 133 -0.28 14.02 -48.52
N GLY A 134 -1.08 14.90 -49.11
CA GLY A 134 -1.40 14.85 -50.54
C GLY A 134 -0.12 14.82 -51.37
N LEU A 135 -0.01 13.80 -52.22
CA LEU A 135 0.99 13.71 -53.29
C LEU A 135 0.74 14.75 -54.37
#